data_AF-A0A7S4LDF0-F1
#
_entry.id   AF-A0A7S4LDF0-F1
#
_cell.length_a   1.000
_cell.length_b   1.000
_cell.length_c   1.000
_cell.angle_alpha   90.00
_cell.angle_beta   90.00
_cell.angle_gamma   90.00
#
_symmetry.space_group_name_H-M   'P 1'
#
loop_
_entity.id
_entity.type
_entity.pdbx_description
1 polymer ?
#
loop_
_entity_poly.entity_id
_entity_poly.type
_entity_poly.pdbx_seq_one_letter_code
_entity_poly.pdbx_strand_id
1 'polypeptide(L)'
;MTEVASSTKEEKALGITKDGTRFTMPTTFNCMKILLGPNTFWRPLTLLSWVIFLASSVPFLAGLLPKWLTIIHFIIWRLGYNCGLGWMLYKQSKERWFEKQCEKLFENKLARKLIEECVVIRDPNVDAYKIENYPHEYNSWMVFRLVVNIILGADLVTWCVFTYLHWVVPESIGFMDVLLYVTGLTMSAFALWSKADAHRVLGEYAWYWGDFFFLLDSDELIFDGIFQMFPHPMYTVGYCFYYGSAMVTHSYTVLYVSVWAHVCQMIFLVFIENPHIAKTYQTISEPTEEEKKRDQILYNEVDGFFESKDKKDAIYVFNLKFLRVADLFTVLIYGYVLLLALLPLSSGFYFLQAIFWRVIHCLLFISLYYQSREHSWTKMYESYGWSKRDAFDAWKSVYNLVLGCMHMSFWVLAYNCFQFKSPDVDWGLYSLQISAGIALISLNIYTAFETYEVLGSFGYFYGDFFAKDIPAKLEYHGIYRYMNNPEMVIGTTQYYGLALITNSIPILVFAVCHHLYIAIAITVVERPHMEQTYGAAIRPDGGITMEVKKKIREGAEVAKDLPNKTKRRLKLIEDTIGQFVRRPSSGLPSPSKRDGKAD
;
A
#
# COMPACT_ATOMS: atom_id res chain seq x y z
N MET A 1 18.19 -7.47 -39.12
CA MET A 1 18.47 -6.04 -38.88
C MET A 1 19.36 -5.98 -37.65
N THR A 2 20.52 -5.40 -37.84
CA THR A 2 21.69 -5.35 -36.95
C THR A 2 21.36 -4.74 -35.58
N GLU A 3 21.59 -5.52 -34.52
CA GLU A 3 21.70 -5.04 -33.14
C GLU A 3 22.87 -4.04 -33.07
N VAL A 4 22.53 -2.78 -32.85
CA VAL A 4 23.52 -1.77 -32.46
C VAL A 4 23.87 -2.07 -31.00
N ALA A 5 25.06 -2.64 -30.81
CA ALA A 5 25.67 -2.83 -29.51
C ALA A 5 25.86 -1.48 -28.81
N SER A 6 25.00 -1.15 -27.83
CA SER A 6 25.28 -0.10 -26.86
C SER A 6 26.20 -0.69 -25.79
N SER A 7 27.51 -0.56 -26.00
CA SER A 7 28.54 -0.89 -25.00
C SER A 7 28.60 0.19 -23.91
N THR A 8 27.58 0.25 -23.06
CA THR A 8 27.74 0.81 -21.70
C THR A 8 28.26 -0.32 -20.82
N LYS A 9 29.50 -0.21 -20.34
CA LYS A 9 30.02 -1.08 -19.28
C LYS A 9 29.02 -1.03 -18.12
N GLU A 10 28.25 -2.09 -17.90
CA GLU A 10 27.49 -2.26 -16.66
C GLU A 10 28.52 -2.22 -15.52
N GLU A 11 28.47 -1.15 -14.73
CA GLU A 11 29.27 -1.01 -13.52
C GLU A 11 28.88 -2.19 -12.60
N LYS A 12 29.84 -3.08 -12.34
CA LYS A 12 29.56 -4.32 -11.59
C LYS A 12 29.21 -3.94 -10.16
N ALA A 13 28.01 -4.32 -9.71
CA ALA A 13 27.54 -4.07 -8.35
C ALA A 13 28.53 -4.63 -7.31
N LEU A 14 28.85 -3.83 -6.30
CA LEU A 14 29.70 -4.24 -5.18
C LEU A 14 28.80 -4.70 -4.02
N GLY A 15 29.03 -5.92 -3.55
CA GLY A 15 28.42 -6.44 -2.33
C GLY A 15 29.30 -6.14 -1.12
N ILE A 16 28.67 -5.84 0.02
CA ILE A 16 29.30 -5.62 1.32
C ILE A 16 28.81 -6.72 2.26
N THR A 17 29.73 -7.58 2.70
CA THR A 17 29.45 -8.58 3.73
C THR A 17 29.35 -7.92 5.10
N LYS A 18 28.82 -8.63 6.10
CA LYS A 18 28.58 -8.06 7.45
C LYS A 18 29.87 -7.71 8.21
N ASP A 19 30.99 -8.33 7.86
CA ASP A 19 32.35 -8.00 8.31
C ASP A 19 32.96 -6.80 7.57
N GLY A 20 32.24 -6.22 6.61
CA GLY A 20 32.67 -5.05 5.84
C GLY A 20 33.51 -5.38 4.59
N THR A 21 33.71 -6.67 4.29
CA THR A 21 34.46 -7.10 3.10
C THR A 21 33.65 -6.77 1.84
N ARG A 22 34.28 -6.07 0.90
CA ARG A 22 33.68 -5.73 -0.39
C ARG A 22 34.04 -6.77 -1.44
N PHE A 23 33.06 -7.22 -2.21
CA PHE A 23 33.28 -8.17 -3.31
C PHE A 23 32.47 -7.75 -4.54
N THR A 24 32.97 -8.10 -5.73
CA THR A 24 32.25 -7.86 -6.97
C THR A 24 31.17 -8.92 -7.14
N MET A 25 29.91 -8.49 -7.16
CA MET A 25 28.77 -9.38 -7.33
C MET A 25 28.64 -9.76 -8.80
N PRO A 26 28.71 -11.06 -9.16
CA PRO A 26 28.52 -11.46 -10.55
C PRO A 26 27.03 -11.34 -10.93
N THR A 27 26.78 -10.91 -12.16
CA THR A 27 25.41 -10.87 -12.69
C THR A 27 24.88 -12.28 -12.88
N THR A 28 23.63 -12.53 -12.52
CA THR A 28 22.98 -13.84 -12.67
C THR A 28 21.80 -13.75 -13.62
N PHE A 29 21.32 -14.90 -14.10
CA PHE A 29 20.11 -14.94 -14.92
C PHE A 29 18.84 -14.82 -14.06
N ASN A 30 17.78 -14.28 -14.67
CA ASN A 30 16.46 -14.25 -14.08
C ASN A 30 15.82 -15.66 -14.09
N CYS A 31 14.80 -15.85 -13.24
CA CYS A 31 14.11 -17.14 -13.08
C CYS A 31 13.61 -17.72 -14.42
N MET A 32 12.99 -16.88 -15.25
CA MET A 32 12.42 -17.31 -16.54
C MET A 32 13.49 -17.81 -17.51
N LYS A 33 14.64 -17.12 -17.60
CA LYS A 33 15.76 -17.57 -18.44
C LYS A 33 16.41 -18.84 -17.88
N ILE A 34 16.42 -19.03 -16.57
CA ILE A 34 16.92 -20.28 -15.97
C ILE A 34 16.00 -21.46 -16.34
N LEU A 35 14.68 -21.30 -16.18
CA LEU A 35 13.71 -22.37 -16.40
C LEU A 35 13.49 -22.73 -17.88
N LEU A 36 13.54 -21.74 -18.78
CA LEU A 36 13.21 -21.89 -20.20
C LEU A 36 14.43 -21.79 -21.13
N GLY A 37 15.61 -21.46 -20.61
CA GLY A 37 16.80 -21.26 -21.43
C GLY A 37 17.31 -22.59 -22.02
N PRO A 38 17.68 -22.64 -23.31
CA PRO A 38 18.11 -23.89 -23.96
C PRO A 38 19.36 -24.49 -23.31
N ASN A 39 20.25 -23.63 -22.78
CA ASN A 39 21.51 -24.05 -22.12
C ASN A 39 21.35 -24.29 -20.60
N THR A 40 20.24 -23.86 -20.01
CA THR A 40 19.96 -23.98 -18.57
C THR A 40 18.91 -25.04 -18.25
N PHE A 41 18.14 -25.48 -19.26
CA PHE A 41 17.08 -26.48 -19.16
C PHE A 41 17.60 -27.83 -18.63
N TRP A 42 18.78 -28.26 -19.09
CA TRP A 42 19.37 -29.55 -18.74
C TRP A 42 20.06 -29.58 -17.37
N ARG A 43 20.04 -28.47 -16.61
CA ARG A 43 20.64 -28.44 -15.28
C ARG A 43 19.81 -29.28 -14.30
N PRO A 44 20.44 -30.01 -13.35
CA PRO A 44 19.72 -30.94 -12.47
C PRO A 44 18.52 -30.33 -11.74
N LEU A 45 18.67 -29.12 -11.19
CA LEU A 45 17.56 -28.46 -10.49
C LEU A 45 16.48 -27.92 -11.43
N THR A 46 16.81 -27.48 -12.65
CA THR A 46 15.80 -27.10 -13.65
C THR A 46 14.95 -28.32 -14.04
N LEU A 47 15.58 -29.47 -14.26
CA LEU A 47 14.88 -30.73 -14.53
C LEU A 47 14.01 -31.16 -13.34
N LEU A 48 14.53 -31.05 -12.11
CA LEU A 48 13.75 -31.33 -10.90
C LEU A 48 12.52 -30.42 -10.79
N SER A 49 12.67 -29.13 -11.06
CA SER A 49 11.53 -28.19 -11.10
C SER A 49 10.48 -28.64 -12.10
N TRP A 50 10.87 -28.98 -13.33
CA TRP A 50 9.92 -29.49 -14.34
C TRP A 50 9.24 -30.79 -13.94
N VAL A 51 9.96 -31.72 -13.31
CA VAL A 51 9.37 -32.95 -12.76
C VAL A 51 8.32 -32.61 -11.69
N ILE A 52 8.62 -31.69 -10.77
CA ILE A 52 7.68 -31.23 -9.74
C ILE A 52 6.45 -30.56 -10.40
N PHE A 53 6.65 -29.75 -11.43
CA PHE A 53 5.56 -29.04 -12.13
C PHE A 53 4.64 -30.03 -12.85
N LEU A 54 5.22 -31.01 -13.56
CA LEU A 54 4.46 -32.06 -14.24
C LEU A 54 3.71 -32.95 -13.25
N ALA A 55 4.37 -33.39 -12.17
CA ALA A 55 3.74 -34.17 -11.11
C ALA A 55 2.61 -33.40 -10.41
N SER A 56 2.72 -32.07 -10.32
CA SER A 56 1.71 -31.18 -9.75
C SER A 56 0.56 -30.84 -10.70
N SER A 57 0.67 -31.15 -12.00
CA SER A 57 -0.31 -30.75 -13.02
C SER A 57 -1.00 -31.92 -13.67
N VAL A 58 -0.22 -32.90 -14.16
CA VAL A 58 -0.70 -34.01 -15.00
C VAL A 58 -1.80 -34.83 -14.31
N PRO A 59 -1.67 -35.26 -13.03
CA PRO A 59 -2.73 -36.05 -12.40
C PRO A 59 -4.08 -35.33 -12.31
N PHE A 60 -4.07 -34.01 -12.11
CA PHE A 60 -5.29 -33.21 -12.07
C PHE A 60 -5.88 -32.98 -13.47
N LEU A 61 -5.04 -32.62 -14.45
CA LEU A 61 -5.49 -32.38 -15.83
C LEU A 61 -5.97 -33.65 -16.53
N ALA A 62 -5.40 -34.81 -16.18
CA ALA A 62 -5.83 -36.12 -16.67
C ALA A 62 -7.08 -36.67 -15.95
N GLY A 63 -7.64 -35.95 -14.96
CA GLY A 63 -8.82 -36.38 -14.21
C GLY A 63 -8.58 -37.53 -13.24
N LEU A 64 -7.32 -37.84 -12.90
CA LEU A 64 -6.97 -38.91 -11.96
C LEU A 64 -7.23 -38.52 -10.50
N LEU A 65 -7.24 -37.21 -10.21
CA LEU A 65 -7.48 -36.67 -8.88
C LEU A 65 -8.70 -35.74 -8.88
N PRO A 66 -9.48 -35.71 -7.78
CA PRO A 66 -10.65 -34.85 -7.68
C PRO A 66 -10.27 -33.35 -7.67
N LYS A 67 -11.12 -32.55 -8.30
CA LYS A 67 -10.92 -31.09 -8.47
C LYS A 67 -10.66 -30.35 -7.16
N TRP A 68 -11.37 -30.67 -6.07
CA TRP A 68 -11.21 -29.95 -4.78
C TRP A 68 -9.80 -30.09 -4.18
N LEU A 69 -9.06 -31.17 -4.48
CA LEU A 69 -7.69 -31.36 -4.02
C LEU A 69 -6.72 -30.33 -4.61
N THR A 70 -7.05 -29.71 -5.75
CA THR A 70 -6.21 -28.64 -6.32
C THR A 70 -6.11 -27.42 -5.40
N ILE A 71 -7.15 -27.15 -4.60
CA ILE A 71 -7.15 -26.07 -3.61
C ILE A 71 -6.13 -26.38 -2.52
N ILE A 72 -6.15 -27.60 -1.98
CA ILE A 72 -5.19 -28.04 -0.94
C ILE A 72 -3.77 -28.04 -1.50
N HIS A 73 -3.60 -28.54 -2.72
CA HIS A 73 -2.29 -28.59 -3.37
C HIS A 73 -1.71 -27.18 -3.55
N PHE A 74 -2.51 -26.22 -4.02
CA PHE A 74 -2.11 -24.82 -4.07
C PHE A 74 -1.80 -24.23 -2.69
N ILE A 75 -2.64 -24.49 -1.68
CA ILE A 75 -2.41 -24.02 -0.30
C ILE A 75 -1.06 -24.49 0.24
N ILE A 76 -0.66 -25.74 -0.02
CA ILE A 76 0.64 -26.27 0.43
C ILE A 76 1.79 -25.43 -0.15
N TRP A 77 1.78 -25.16 -1.46
CA TRP A 77 2.82 -24.36 -2.09
C TRP A 77 2.77 -22.88 -1.68
N ARG A 78 1.57 -22.34 -1.48
CA ARG A 78 1.39 -20.98 -0.95
C ARG A 78 1.98 -20.83 0.45
N LEU A 79 1.73 -21.79 1.34
CA LEU A 79 2.32 -21.80 2.68
C LEU A 79 3.82 -22.06 2.60
N GLY A 80 4.30 -22.89 1.68
CA GLY A 80 5.73 -23.07 1.40
C GLY A 80 6.40 -21.74 1.02
N TYR A 81 5.75 -20.95 0.17
CA TYR A 81 6.21 -19.61 -0.19
C TYR A 81 6.15 -18.68 1.04
N ASN A 82 4.97 -18.37 1.58
CA ASN A 82 4.86 -17.29 2.56
C ASN A 82 5.33 -17.70 3.97
N CYS A 83 5.01 -18.91 4.44
CA CYS A 83 5.41 -19.36 5.77
C CYS A 83 6.77 -20.06 5.75
N GLY A 84 7.03 -20.91 4.75
CA GLY A 84 8.29 -21.65 4.63
C GLY A 84 9.49 -20.73 4.39
N LEU A 85 9.48 -19.99 3.27
CA LEU A 85 10.54 -19.01 3.00
C LEU A 85 10.55 -17.89 4.05
N GLY A 86 9.37 -17.46 4.53
CA GLY A 86 9.27 -16.49 5.62
C GLY A 86 9.99 -16.93 6.90
N TRP A 87 9.80 -18.17 7.33
CA TRP A 87 10.51 -18.73 8.49
C TRP A 87 12.02 -18.80 8.25
N MET A 88 12.46 -19.23 7.07
CA MET A 88 13.88 -19.28 6.70
C MET A 88 14.52 -17.90 6.77
N LEU A 89 13.88 -16.89 6.17
CA LEU A 89 14.33 -15.50 6.15
C LEU A 89 14.31 -14.88 7.55
N TYR A 90 13.28 -15.14 8.35
CA TYR A 90 13.21 -14.67 9.74
C TYR A 90 14.37 -15.22 10.59
N LYS A 91 14.64 -16.53 10.48
CA LYS A 91 15.75 -17.19 11.18
C LYS A 91 17.10 -16.74 10.63
N GLN A 92 17.21 -16.47 9.33
CA GLN A 92 18.39 -15.90 8.72
C GLN A 92 18.69 -14.47 9.25
N SER A 93 17.67 -13.60 9.28
CA SER A 93 17.76 -12.21 9.76
C SER A 93 18.19 -12.09 11.24
N LYS A 94 17.79 -13.05 12.08
CA LYS A 94 18.09 -13.04 13.54
C LYS A 94 19.30 -13.89 13.93
N GLU A 95 19.45 -15.08 13.35
CA GLU A 95 20.37 -16.13 13.86
C GLU A 95 21.42 -16.58 12.83
N ARG A 96 21.37 -16.04 11.59
CA ARG A 96 22.16 -16.52 10.43
C ARG A 96 21.99 -18.02 10.18
N TRP A 97 20.77 -18.51 10.42
CA TRP A 97 20.50 -19.95 10.43
C TRP A 97 20.75 -20.61 9.08
N PHE A 98 20.34 -19.97 7.98
CA PHE A 98 20.43 -20.55 6.64
C PHE A 98 21.90 -20.66 6.19
N GLU A 99 22.69 -19.62 6.45
CA GLU A 99 24.13 -19.64 6.21
C GLU A 99 24.83 -20.79 6.97
N LYS A 100 24.49 -21.00 8.25
CA LYS A 100 25.02 -22.12 9.05
C LYS A 100 24.62 -23.50 8.50
N GLN A 101 23.43 -23.63 7.89
CA GLN A 101 23.08 -24.88 7.22
C GLN A 101 23.85 -25.06 5.91
N CYS A 102 24.10 -23.96 5.19
CA CYS A 102 24.89 -23.98 3.97
C CYS A 102 26.35 -24.40 4.22
N GLU A 103 26.95 -24.02 5.35
CA GLU A 103 28.31 -24.48 5.74
C GLU A 103 28.39 -26.02 5.70
N LYS A 104 27.47 -26.69 6.40
CA LYS A 104 27.39 -28.16 6.43
C LYS A 104 27.10 -28.76 5.05
N LEU A 105 26.32 -28.06 4.24
CA LEU A 105 25.99 -28.48 2.88
C LEU A 105 27.22 -28.41 1.97
N PHE A 106 28.06 -27.40 2.14
CA PHE A 106 29.28 -27.19 1.35
C PHE A 106 30.41 -28.15 1.75
N GLU A 107 30.43 -28.66 2.99
CA GLU A 107 31.35 -29.73 3.41
C GLU A 107 31.10 -31.05 2.65
N ASN A 108 29.86 -31.32 2.23
CA ASN A 108 29.52 -32.50 1.47
C ASN A 108 29.89 -32.32 -0.02
N LYS A 109 30.90 -33.07 -0.48
CA LYS A 109 31.41 -33.03 -1.86
C LYS A 109 30.34 -33.21 -2.94
N LEU A 110 29.36 -34.09 -2.72
CA LEU A 110 28.29 -34.34 -3.70
C LEU A 110 27.31 -33.17 -3.76
N ALA A 111 26.86 -32.69 -2.60
CA ALA A 111 25.92 -31.56 -2.53
C ALA A 111 26.55 -30.29 -3.09
N ARG A 112 27.81 -30.03 -2.75
CA ARG A 112 28.62 -28.96 -3.31
C ARG A 112 28.67 -29.01 -4.84
N LYS A 113 29.07 -30.14 -5.42
CA LYS A 113 29.18 -30.29 -6.88
C LYS A 113 27.83 -30.05 -7.56
N LEU A 114 26.74 -30.56 -6.96
CA LEU A 114 25.40 -30.34 -7.46
C LEU A 114 25.02 -28.86 -7.47
N ILE A 115 25.33 -28.13 -6.39
CA ILE A 115 25.07 -26.68 -6.29
C ILE A 115 25.88 -25.92 -7.34
N GLU A 116 27.17 -26.25 -7.49
CA GLU A 116 28.06 -25.64 -8.48
C GLU A 116 27.55 -25.84 -9.92
N GLU A 117 26.99 -27.02 -10.22
CA GLU A 117 26.37 -27.31 -11.52
C GLU A 117 25.03 -26.58 -11.73
N CYS A 118 24.31 -26.24 -10.66
CA CYS A 118 22.98 -25.63 -10.74
C CYS A 118 22.99 -24.10 -10.78
N VAL A 119 24.02 -23.47 -10.21
CA VAL A 119 24.14 -22.01 -10.23
C VAL A 119 24.66 -21.55 -11.60
N VAL A 120 23.90 -20.66 -12.25
CA VAL A 120 24.25 -20.11 -13.56
C VAL A 120 24.54 -18.62 -13.45
N ILE A 121 25.79 -18.26 -13.77
CA ILE A 121 26.27 -16.88 -13.83
C ILE A 121 26.18 -16.37 -15.27
N ARG A 122 25.80 -15.10 -15.44
CA ARG A 122 25.67 -14.43 -16.74
C ARG A 122 26.98 -13.78 -17.22
N ASP A 123 27.97 -13.64 -16.35
CA ASP A 123 29.27 -13.03 -16.67
C ASP A 123 30.06 -13.87 -17.69
N PRO A 124 30.39 -13.33 -18.88
CA PRO A 124 31.20 -14.02 -19.90
C PRO A 124 32.60 -14.43 -19.43
N ASN A 125 33.11 -13.82 -18.36
CA ASN A 125 34.44 -14.10 -17.82
C ASN A 125 34.43 -15.24 -16.78
N VAL A 126 33.27 -15.85 -16.51
CA VAL A 126 33.11 -16.93 -15.53
C VAL A 126 32.63 -18.19 -16.25
N ASP A 127 33.56 -19.08 -16.58
CA ASP A 127 33.26 -20.34 -17.27
C ASP A 127 32.42 -21.30 -16.42
N ALA A 128 32.69 -21.37 -15.12
CA ALA A 128 31.95 -22.21 -14.17
C ALA A 128 31.92 -21.56 -12.78
N TYR A 129 30.77 -21.62 -12.14
CA TYR A 129 30.62 -21.18 -10.75
C TYR A 129 31.31 -22.17 -9.82
N LYS A 130 32.15 -21.64 -8.92
CA LYS A 130 32.84 -22.40 -7.88
C LYS A 130 32.67 -21.70 -6.55
N ILE A 131 32.33 -22.47 -5.52
CA ILE A 131 31.99 -21.92 -4.20
C ILE A 131 33.21 -21.22 -3.55
N GLU A 132 34.45 -21.67 -3.82
CA GLU A 132 35.65 -21.05 -3.24
C GLU A 132 35.89 -19.61 -3.68
N ASN A 133 35.33 -19.23 -4.84
CA ASN A 133 35.63 -17.94 -5.45
C ASN A 133 34.79 -16.79 -4.89
N TYR A 134 33.81 -17.10 -4.04
CA TYR A 134 32.84 -16.11 -3.54
C TYR A 134 32.70 -16.20 -2.02
N PRO A 135 32.30 -15.08 -1.36
CA PRO A 135 32.01 -15.09 0.07
C PRO A 135 30.89 -16.07 0.43
N HIS A 136 30.94 -16.55 1.68
CA HIS A 136 29.98 -17.52 2.21
C HIS A 136 28.53 -17.00 2.16
N GLU A 137 28.32 -15.71 2.42
CA GLU A 137 27.03 -15.03 2.36
C GLU A 137 26.46 -15.08 0.94
N TYR A 138 27.28 -14.81 -0.08
CA TYR A 138 26.86 -14.89 -1.48
C TYR A 138 26.53 -16.32 -1.90
N ASN A 139 27.38 -17.28 -1.53
CA ASN A 139 27.17 -18.69 -1.82
C ASN A 139 25.87 -19.21 -1.18
N SER A 140 25.61 -18.81 0.07
CA SER A 140 24.37 -19.13 0.78
C SER A 140 23.15 -18.51 0.10
N TRP A 141 23.24 -17.25 -0.33
CA TRP A 141 22.18 -16.61 -1.10
C TRP A 141 21.91 -17.32 -2.43
N MET A 142 22.93 -17.82 -3.14
CA MET A 142 22.74 -18.63 -4.36
C MET A 142 21.93 -19.90 -4.09
N VAL A 143 22.23 -20.61 -3.00
CA VAL A 143 21.44 -21.80 -2.60
C VAL A 143 20.00 -21.40 -2.27
N PHE A 144 19.81 -20.29 -1.56
CA PHE A 144 18.48 -19.77 -1.26
C PHE A 144 17.67 -19.47 -2.52
N ARG A 145 18.29 -18.84 -3.54
CA ARG A 145 17.63 -18.58 -4.84
C ARG A 145 17.15 -19.85 -5.53
N LEU A 146 17.91 -20.93 -5.46
CA LEU A 146 17.52 -22.22 -6.03
C LEU A 146 16.26 -22.77 -5.34
N VAL A 147 16.17 -22.65 -4.01
CA VAL A 147 14.98 -23.03 -3.23
C VAL A 147 13.78 -22.15 -3.62
N VAL A 148 13.98 -20.84 -3.69
CA VAL A 148 12.94 -19.87 -4.10
C VAL A 148 12.38 -20.22 -5.48
N ASN A 149 13.24 -20.52 -6.47
CA ASN A 149 12.81 -20.85 -7.83
C ASN A 149 11.89 -22.08 -7.90
N ILE A 150 12.17 -23.12 -7.11
CA ILE A 150 11.31 -24.31 -7.04
C ILE A 150 9.96 -23.94 -6.40
N ILE A 151 9.99 -23.26 -5.25
CA ILE A 151 8.77 -22.96 -4.48
C ILE A 151 7.85 -22.01 -5.24
N LEU A 152 8.38 -20.89 -5.76
CA LEU A 152 7.58 -19.90 -6.50
C LEU A 152 7.10 -20.46 -7.84
N GLY A 153 7.92 -21.27 -8.51
CA GLY A 153 7.52 -21.94 -9.74
C GLY A 153 6.37 -22.93 -9.51
N ALA A 154 6.46 -23.75 -8.46
CA ALA A 154 5.41 -24.71 -8.12
C ALA A 154 4.13 -24.03 -7.62
N ASP A 155 4.25 -22.96 -6.82
CA ASP A 155 3.12 -22.11 -6.42
C ASP A 155 2.37 -21.54 -7.64
N LEU A 156 3.10 -21.00 -8.63
CA LEU A 156 2.48 -20.49 -9.86
C LEU A 156 1.83 -21.59 -10.70
N VAL A 157 2.50 -22.73 -10.87
CA VAL A 157 1.96 -23.86 -11.66
C VAL A 157 0.69 -24.41 -11.03
N THR A 158 0.71 -24.62 -9.72
CA THR A 158 -0.48 -25.12 -9.00
C THR A 158 -1.62 -24.12 -9.00
N TRP A 159 -1.33 -22.81 -8.95
CA TRP A 159 -2.32 -21.75 -9.19
C TRP A 159 -2.96 -21.85 -10.58
N CYS A 160 -2.16 -22.00 -11.64
CA CYS A 160 -2.66 -22.12 -13.01
C CYS A 160 -3.56 -23.36 -13.20
N VAL A 161 -3.16 -24.51 -12.63
CA VAL A 161 -3.97 -25.74 -12.69
C VAL A 161 -5.27 -25.58 -11.90
N PHE A 162 -5.20 -25.01 -10.69
CA PHE A 162 -6.37 -24.74 -9.84
C PHE A 162 -7.38 -23.84 -10.57
N THR A 163 -6.92 -22.71 -11.11
CA THR A 163 -7.77 -21.73 -11.79
C THR A 163 -8.39 -22.30 -13.06
N TYR A 164 -7.62 -23.00 -13.89
CA TYR A 164 -8.13 -23.65 -15.09
C TYR A 164 -9.24 -24.67 -14.77
N LEU A 165 -9.03 -25.53 -13.79
CA LEU A 165 -10.02 -26.54 -13.40
C LEU A 165 -11.26 -25.93 -12.72
N HIS A 166 -11.15 -24.72 -12.16
CA HIS A 166 -12.24 -23.97 -11.53
C HIS A 166 -12.91 -22.95 -12.45
N TRP A 167 -12.60 -22.95 -13.74
CA TRP A 167 -13.26 -22.10 -14.73
C TRP A 167 -14.72 -22.52 -14.93
N VAL A 168 -15.64 -21.61 -14.67
CA VAL A 168 -17.06 -21.72 -15.00
C VAL A 168 -17.29 -20.98 -16.32
N VAL A 169 -17.45 -21.70 -17.42
CA VAL A 169 -17.72 -21.08 -18.74
C VAL A 169 -19.22 -20.76 -18.82
N PRO A 170 -19.63 -19.49 -19.04
CA PRO A 170 -21.04 -19.14 -19.18
C PRO A 170 -21.70 -19.83 -20.39
N GLU A 171 -22.95 -20.27 -20.23
CA GLU A 171 -23.72 -20.90 -21.33
C GLU A 171 -23.99 -19.93 -22.49
N SER A 172 -24.11 -18.64 -22.19
CA SER A 172 -24.19 -17.56 -23.17
C SER A 172 -23.40 -16.35 -22.69
N ILE A 173 -22.81 -15.61 -23.62
CA ILE A 173 -22.00 -14.43 -23.31
C ILE A 173 -22.91 -13.19 -23.31
N GLY A 174 -23.21 -12.68 -22.12
CA GLY A 174 -23.89 -11.41 -21.92
C GLY A 174 -22.92 -10.23 -21.79
N PHE A 175 -23.48 -9.02 -21.66
CA PHE A 175 -22.69 -7.80 -21.49
C PHE A 175 -21.81 -7.83 -20.23
N MET A 176 -22.34 -8.35 -19.12
CA MET A 176 -21.59 -8.46 -17.86
C MET A 176 -20.43 -9.45 -17.98
N ASP A 177 -20.60 -10.54 -18.73
CA ASP A 177 -19.52 -11.50 -18.97
C ASP A 177 -18.39 -10.86 -19.78
N VAL A 178 -18.72 -10.12 -20.84
CA VAL A 178 -17.73 -9.34 -21.61
C VAL A 178 -16.99 -8.36 -20.70
N LEU A 179 -17.70 -7.66 -19.82
CA LEU A 179 -17.09 -6.72 -18.87
C LEU A 179 -16.14 -7.43 -17.90
N LEU A 180 -16.51 -8.60 -17.37
CA LEU A 180 -15.66 -9.40 -16.49
C LEU A 180 -14.41 -9.91 -17.22
N TYR A 181 -14.54 -10.43 -18.44
CA TYR A 181 -13.39 -10.86 -19.24
C TYR A 181 -12.44 -9.69 -19.55
N VAL A 182 -12.96 -8.58 -20.06
CA VAL A 182 -12.14 -7.41 -20.42
C VAL A 182 -11.44 -6.84 -19.18
N THR A 183 -12.17 -6.68 -18.08
CA THR A 183 -11.61 -6.19 -16.82
C THR A 183 -10.56 -7.15 -16.27
N GLY A 184 -10.87 -8.44 -16.22
CA GLY A 184 -9.96 -9.46 -15.70
C GLY A 184 -8.69 -9.60 -16.52
N LEU A 185 -8.78 -9.58 -17.85
CA LEU A 185 -7.62 -9.58 -18.74
C LEU A 185 -6.77 -8.32 -18.58
N THR A 186 -7.42 -7.15 -18.44
CA THR A 186 -6.74 -5.87 -18.21
C THR A 186 -5.98 -5.87 -16.88
N MET A 187 -6.61 -6.37 -15.81
CA MET A 187 -5.98 -6.51 -14.49
C MET A 187 -4.79 -7.46 -14.52
N SER A 188 -4.90 -8.58 -15.23
CA SER A 188 -3.80 -9.53 -15.41
C SER A 188 -2.65 -8.94 -16.21
N ALA A 189 -2.93 -8.22 -17.30
CA ALA A 189 -1.91 -7.53 -18.09
C ALA A 189 -1.19 -6.44 -17.26
N PHE A 190 -1.96 -5.65 -16.50
CA PHE A 190 -1.42 -4.65 -15.58
C PHE A 190 -0.53 -5.26 -14.51
N ALA A 191 -0.91 -6.39 -13.92
CA ALA A 191 -0.11 -7.09 -12.93
C ALA A 191 1.21 -7.66 -13.49
N LEU A 192 1.19 -8.15 -14.73
CA LEU A 192 2.40 -8.61 -15.40
C LEU A 192 3.35 -7.44 -15.69
N TRP A 193 2.79 -6.31 -16.18
CA TRP A 193 3.57 -5.09 -16.38
C TRP A 193 4.16 -4.56 -15.07
N SER A 194 3.36 -4.49 -14.00
CA SER A 194 3.83 -3.98 -12.70
C SER A 194 4.94 -4.84 -12.10
N LYS A 195 4.86 -6.17 -12.24
CA LYS A 195 5.94 -7.09 -11.83
C LYS A 195 7.19 -6.93 -12.69
N ALA A 196 7.04 -6.77 -14.01
CA ALA A 196 8.18 -6.56 -14.91
C ALA A 196 8.90 -5.23 -14.61
N ASP A 197 8.15 -4.15 -14.37
CA ASP A 197 8.72 -2.85 -14.01
C ASP A 197 9.34 -2.87 -12.61
N ALA A 198 8.71 -3.56 -11.64
CA ALA A 198 9.30 -3.73 -10.31
C ALA A 198 10.63 -4.50 -10.37
N HIS A 199 10.70 -5.56 -11.18
CA HIS A 199 11.92 -6.33 -11.40
C HIS A 199 13.02 -5.51 -12.07
N ARG A 200 12.67 -4.60 -12.99
CA ARG A 200 13.62 -3.66 -13.62
C ARG A 200 14.29 -2.76 -12.57
N VAL A 201 13.52 -2.27 -11.61
CA VAL A 201 14.01 -1.34 -10.56
C VAL A 201 14.80 -2.09 -9.48
N LEU A 202 14.30 -3.23 -9.01
CA LEU A 202 14.93 -3.99 -7.91
C LEU A 202 16.16 -4.79 -8.35
N GLY A 203 16.18 -5.25 -9.60
CA GLY A 203 17.13 -6.24 -10.07
C GLY A 203 17.01 -7.60 -9.36
N GLU A 204 17.92 -8.51 -9.68
CA GLU A 204 17.92 -9.89 -9.13
C GLU A 204 18.22 -9.93 -7.63
N TYR A 205 18.98 -8.97 -7.12
CA TYR A 205 19.42 -8.95 -5.73
C TYR A 205 18.22 -8.80 -4.78
N ALA A 206 17.46 -7.73 -4.92
CA ALA A 206 16.31 -7.45 -4.05
C ALA A 206 15.10 -8.36 -4.37
N TRP A 207 14.95 -8.84 -5.61
CA TRP A 207 13.89 -9.80 -5.97
C TRP A 207 13.97 -11.12 -5.19
N TYR A 208 15.17 -11.53 -4.77
CA TYR A 208 15.40 -12.73 -3.96
C TYR A 208 15.85 -12.41 -2.53
N TRP A 209 15.44 -11.28 -1.97
CA TRP A 209 15.71 -10.90 -0.57
C TRP A 209 17.21 -10.97 -0.21
N GLY A 210 18.08 -10.50 -1.11
CA GLY A 210 19.54 -10.58 -0.92
C GLY A 210 20.05 -9.82 0.31
N ASP A 211 19.33 -8.79 0.74
CA ASP A 211 19.57 -7.99 1.94
C ASP A 211 19.54 -8.78 3.26
N PHE A 212 18.92 -9.97 3.25
CA PHE A 212 18.98 -10.90 4.39
C PHE A 212 20.36 -11.55 4.57
N PHE A 213 21.22 -11.52 3.55
CA PHE A 213 22.53 -12.18 3.53
C PHE A 213 23.69 -11.17 3.58
N PHE A 214 23.73 -10.23 2.64
CA PHE A 214 24.76 -9.19 2.52
C PHE A 214 24.10 -7.87 2.09
N LEU A 215 24.81 -6.75 2.05
CA LEU A 215 24.30 -5.46 1.57
C LEU A 215 24.87 -5.13 0.19
N LEU A 216 24.19 -4.31 -0.59
CA LEU A 216 24.75 -3.72 -1.81
C LEU A 216 25.35 -2.35 -1.48
N ASP A 217 26.52 -2.05 -2.03
CA ASP A 217 27.13 -0.71 -2.01
C ASP A 217 26.35 0.17 -3.00
N SER A 218 25.17 0.60 -2.59
CA SER A 218 24.30 1.50 -3.36
C SER A 218 23.69 2.49 -2.41
N ASP A 219 24.08 3.75 -2.58
CA ASP A 219 23.84 4.81 -1.61
C ASP A 219 22.38 5.28 -1.54
N GLU A 220 21.49 4.86 -2.46
CA GLU A 220 20.09 5.33 -2.48
C GLU A 220 19.08 4.25 -2.92
N LEU A 221 17.94 4.19 -2.22
CA LEU A 221 16.74 3.49 -2.68
C LEU A 221 16.17 4.25 -3.89
N ILE A 222 16.41 3.73 -5.11
CA ILE A 222 15.93 4.36 -6.34
C ILE A 222 14.40 4.16 -6.44
N PHE A 223 13.66 5.24 -6.26
CA PHE A 223 12.22 5.26 -6.38
C PHE A 223 11.77 5.70 -7.78
N ASP A 224 11.82 4.76 -8.73
CA ASP A 224 11.43 4.95 -10.13
C ASP A 224 10.24 4.06 -10.53
N GLY A 225 9.48 4.50 -11.54
CA GLY A 225 8.38 3.75 -12.15
C GLY A 225 7.30 3.32 -11.16
N ILE A 226 6.99 2.04 -11.15
CA ILE A 226 5.92 1.45 -10.32
C ILE A 226 6.12 1.70 -8.81
N PHE A 227 7.36 1.81 -8.34
CA PHE A 227 7.66 2.11 -6.94
C PHE A 227 7.30 3.55 -6.56
N GLN A 228 7.16 4.47 -7.52
CA GLN A 228 6.65 5.82 -7.28
C GLN A 228 5.12 5.85 -7.10
N MET A 229 4.42 4.85 -7.65
CA MET A 229 2.97 4.78 -7.65
C MET A 229 2.40 3.99 -6.47
N PHE A 230 3.02 2.86 -6.12
CA PHE A 230 2.46 1.94 -5.12
C PHE A 230 3.48 1.53 -4.06
N PRO A 231 3.02 1.36 -2.80
CA PRO A 231 3.80 0.68 -1.78
C PRO A 231 3.92 -0.81 -2.15
N HIS A 232 5.15 -1.35 -2.03
CA HIS A 232 5.47 -2.76 -2.30
C HIS A 232 4.72 -3.32 -3.53
N PRO A 233 4.97 -2.81 -4.74
CA PRO A 233 4.15 -3.08 -5.93
C PRO A 233 4.05 -4.56 -6.28
N MET A 234 5.06 -5.36 -5.92
CA MET A 234 5.05 -6.82 -6.11
C MET A 234 3.96 -7.53 -5.30
N TYR A 235 3.63 -7.00 -4.12
CA TYR A 235 2.70 -7.60 -3.16
C TYR A 235 1.34 -6.94 -3.19
N THR A 236 1.25 -5.68 -3.62
CA THR A 236 -0.03 -4.97 -3.74
C THR A 236 -0.61 -5.16 -5.14
N VAL A 237 -0.25 -4.29 -6.09
CA VAL A 237 -0.80 -4.30 -7.46
C VAL A 237 -0.37 -5.52 -8.29
N GLY A 238 0.73 -6.17 -7.92
CA GLY A 238 1.15 -7.44 -8.52
C GLY A 238 0.15 -8.58 -8.28
N TYR A 239 -0.71 -8.48 -7.26
CA TYR A 239 -1.77 -9.46 -6.98
C TYR A 239 -3.05 -9.23 -7.79
N CYS A 240 -3.14 -8.13 -8.57
CA CYS A 240 -4.25 -7.94 -9.52
C CYS A 240 -4.39 -9.10 -10.51
N PHE A 241 -3.32 -9.88 -10.76
CA PHE A 241 -3.36 -11.11 -11.55
C PHE A 241 -4.32 -12.17 -10.98
N TYR A 242 -4.36 -12.33 -9.64
CA TYR A 242 -5.21 -13.32 -8.99
C TYR A 242 -6.69 -12.93 -9.12
N TYR A 243 -6.99 -11.66 -8.83
CA TYR A 243 -8.35 -11.11 -8.98
C TYR A 243 -8.80 -11.07 -10.45
N GLY A 244 -7.90 -10.75 -11.38
CA GLY A 244 -8.18 -10.82 -12.81
C GLY A 244 -8.49 -12.24 -13.27
N SER A 245 -7.74 -13.23 -12.76
CA SER A 245 -8.03 -14.65 -12.99
C SER A 245 -9.40 -15.07 -12.45
N ALA A 246 -9.80 -14.57 -11.27
CA ALA A 246 -11.12 -14.85 -10.71
C ALA A 246 -12.28 -14.32 -11.58
N MET A 247 -12.11 -13.12 -12.17
CA MET A 247 -13.09 -12.54 -13.09
C MET A 247 -13.17 -13.35 -14.39
N VAL A 248 -12.03 -13.67 -15.01
CA VAL A 248 -11.98 -14.47 -16.26
C VAL A 248 -12.55 -15.87 -16.05
N THR A 249 -12.36 -16.46 -14.88
CA THR A 249 -12.87 -17.82 -14.58
C THR A 249 -14.31 -17.85 -14.10
N HIS A 250 -14.96 -16.69 -13.89
CA HIS A 250 -16.31 -16.57 -13.33
C HIS A 250 -16.49 -17.38 -12.03
N SER A 251 -15.46 -17.41 -11.18
CA SER A 251 -15.39 -18.36 -10.07
C SER A 251 -15.19 -17.66 -8.73
N TYR A 252 -16.23 -17.70 -7.87
CA TYR A 252 -16.13 -17.24 -6.49
C TYR A 252 -15.09 -18.05 -5.70
N THR A 253 -14.91 -19.34 -6.00
CA THR A 253 -13.85 -20.15 -5.38
C THR A 253 -12.47 -19.60 -5.72
N VAL A 254 -12.22 -19.27 -6.98
CA VAL A 254 -10.96 -18.64 -7.40
C VAL A 254 -10.79 -17.27 -6.73
N LEU A 255 -11.86 -16.49 -6.61
CA LEU A 255 -11.82 -15.20 -5.92
C LEU A 255 -11.41 -15.35 -4.45
N TYR A 256 -12.02 -16.25 -3.68
CA TYR A 256 -11.72 -16.37 -2.25
C TYR A 256 -10.36 -16.98 -1.98
N VAL A 257 -9.92 -17.94 -2.80
CA VAL A 257 -8.54 -18.45 -2.74
C VAL A 257 -7.54 -17.35 -3.12
N SER A 258 -7.89 -16.46 -4.06
CA SER A 258 -7.09 -15.26 -4.39
C SER A 258 -6.93 -14.32 -3.20
N VAL A 259 -8.03 -14.01 -2.52
CA VAL A 259 -8.03 -13.15 -1.32
C VAL A 259 -7.15 -13.77 -0.25
N TRP A 260 -7.31 -15.07 0.03
CA TRP A 260 -6.50 -15.76 1.01
C TRP A 260 -5.00 -15.75 0.65
N ALA A 261 -4.65 -16.03 -0.62
CA ALA A 261 -3.26 -16.00 -1.08
C ALA A 261 -2.64 -14.60 -0.94
N HIS A 262 -3.41 -13.54 -1.20
CA HIS A 262 -2.96 -12.17 -1.01
C HIS A 262 -2.78 -11.83 0.47
N VAL A 263 -3.69 -12.26 1.35
CA VAL A 263 -3.54 -12.11 2.81
C VAL A 263 -2.26 -12.80 3.30
N CYS A 264 -1.96 -14.01 2.84
CA CYS A 264 -0.70 -14.69 3.16
C CYS A 264 0.53 -13.86 2.78
N GLN A 265 0.50 -13.19 1.62
CA GLN A 265 1.57 -12.29 1.19
C GLN A 265 1.69 -11.05 2.07
N MET A 266 0.57 -10.44 2.44
CA MET A 266 0.57 -9.28 3.33
C MET A 266 1.08 -9.63 4.72
N ILE A 267 0.74 -10.82 5.24
CA ILE A 267 1.30 -11.35 6.50
C ILE A 267 2.82 -11.52 6.38
N PHE A 268 3.32 -12.12 5.30
CA PHE A 268 4.76 -12.22 5.05
C PHE A 268 5.45 -10.84 5.05
N LEU A 269 4.86 -9.86 4.35
CA LEU A 269 5.37 -8.48 4.31
C LEU A 269 5.44 -7.86 5.71
N VAL A 270 4.36 -7.93 6.47
CA VAL A 270 4.25 -7.26 7.79
C VAL A 270 5.13 -7.91 8.86
N PHE A 271 5.24 -9.25 8.88
CA PHE A 271 5.93 -9.96 9.96
C PHE A 271 7.38 -10.34 9.65
N ILE A 272 7.77 -10.36 8.38
CA ILE A 272 9.11 -10.84 7.97
C ILE A 272 9.90 -9.73 7.28
N GLU A 273 9.37 -9.20 6.18
CA GLU A 273 10.11 -8.26 5.33
C GLU A 273 10.22 -6.87 5.96
N ASN A 274 9.11 -6.25 6.39
CA ASN A 274 9.13 -4.92 6.99
C ASN A 274 10.00 -4.84 8.25
N PRO A 275 9.95 -5.78 9.21
CA PRO A 275 10.82 -5.76 10.38
C PRO A 275 12.31 -5.91 10.01
N HIS A 276 12.63 -6.66 8.95
CA HIS A 276 13.99 -6.76 8.45
C HIS A 276 14.45 -5.43 7.82
N ILE A 277 13.65 -4.85 6.93
CA ILE A 277 13.96 -3.55 6.31
C ILE A 277 14.17 -2.47 7.38
N ALA A 278 13.28 -2.40 8.38
CA ALA A 278 13.40 -1.47 9.49
C ALA A 278 14.73 -1.65 10.25
N LYS A 279 15.06 -2.89 10.60
CA LYS A 279 16.32 -3.22 11.28
C LYS A 279 17.56 -2.83 10.45
N THR A 280 17.52 -3.10 9.15
CA THR A 280 18.68 -2.97 8.25
C THR A 280 18.90 -1.53 7.80
N TYR A 281 17.85 -0.79 7.49
CA TYR A 281 17.94 0.53 6.83
C TYR A 281 17.56 1.72 7.72
N GLN A 282 16.64 1.59 8.68
CA GLN A 282 16.21 2.73 9.51
C GLN A 282 17.23 3.09 10.60
N THR A 283 18.10 2.17 10.98
CA THR A 283 19.22 2.43 11.90
C THR A 283 20.33 3.29 11.28
N ILE A 284 20.26 3.56 9.97
CA ILE A 284 21.31 4.27 9.21
C ILE A 284 20.99 5.79 9.08
N SER A 285 19.74 6.21 9.29
CA SER A 285 19.35 7.62 9.14
C SER A 285 19.33 8.35 10.50
N GLU A 286 20.32 9.20 10.76
CA GLU A 286 20.29 10.09 11.94
C GLU A 286 19.20 11.18 11.78
N PRO A 287 18.48 11.54 12.87
CA PRO A 287 17.51 12.63 12.82
C PRO A 287 18.17 13.94 12.40
N THR A 288 17.53 14.67 11.49
CA THR A 288 18.00 15.97 11.02
C THR A 288 17.98 17.02 12.14
N GLU A 289 18.83 18.04 12.05
CA GLU A 289 18.86 19.13 13.04
C GLU A 289 17.53 19.88 13.18
N GLU A 290 16.75 19.94 12.10
CA GLU A 290 15.40 20.52 12.13
C GLU A 290 14.40 19.64 12.89
N GLU A 291 14.49 18.31 12.76
CA GLU A 291 13.67 17.37 13.54
C GLU A 291 14.01 17.45 15.03
N LYS A 292 15.29 17.60 15.37
CA LYS A 292 15.72 17.83 16.75
C LYS A 292 15.12 19.12 17.32
N LYS A 293 15.13 20.22 16.57
CA LYS A 293 14.52 21.50 16.97
C LYS A 293 13.00 21.39 17.11
N ARG A 294 12.33 20.73 16.18
CA ARG A 294 10.89 20.48 16.24
C ARG A 294 10.53 19.68 17.49
N ASP A 295 11.24 18.59 17.74
CA ASP A 295 11.01 17.72 18.89
C ASP A 295 11.29 18.46 20.21
N GLN A 296 12.29 19.34 20.26
CA GLN A 296 12.55 20.19 21.42
C GLN A 296 11.38 21.14 21.73
N ILE A 297 10.73 21.72 20.73
CA ILE A 297 9.58 22.63 20.95
C ILE A 297 8.33 21.83 21.34
N LEU A 298 8.08 20.71 20.66
CA LEU A 298 6.88 19.90 20.87
C LEU A 298 6.87 19.18 22.23
N TYR A 299 8.02 18.69 22.66
CA TYR A 299 8.17 17.81 23.82
C TYR A 299 8.99 18.43 24.96
N ASN A 300 9.09 19.77 25.01
CA ASN A 300 9.70 20.45 26.16
C ASN A 300 8.92 20.14 27.44
N GLU A 301 9.63 19.81 28.53
CA GLU A 301 9.01 19.49 29.83
C GLU A 301 8.18 20.64 30.40
N VAL A 302 8.56 21.90 30.12
CA VAL A 302 7.93 23.09 30.68
C VAL A 302 6.82 23.63 29.78
N ASP A 303 7.15 23.95 28.53
CA ASP A 303 6.25 24.67 27.61
C ASP A 303 5.82 23.85 26.38
N GLY A 304 6.13 22.54 26.35
CA GLY A 304 5.81 21.67 25.22
C GLY A 304 4.30 21.44 25.06
N PHE A 305 3.85 21.26 23.82
CA PHE A 305 2.46 20.90 23.50
C PHE A 305 2.13 19.44 23.86
N PHE A 306 3.14 18.59 24.03
CA PHE A 306 3.00 17.18 24.35
C PHE A 306 3.91 16.78 25.50
N GLU A 307 3.46 15.83 26.33
CA GLU A 307 4.24 15.38 27.50
C GLU A 307 5.52 14.63 27.14
N SER A 308 5.50 13.81 26.09
CA SER A 308 6.70 13.15 25.54
C SER A 308 6.41 12.54 24.17
N LYS A 309 7.48 12.24 23.42
CA LYS A 309 7.40 11.58 22.11
C LYS A 309 6.81 10.17 22.18
N ASP A 310 7.04 9.47 23.28
CA ASP A 310 6.53 8.11 23.50
C ASP A 310 5.07 8.08 23.98
N LYS A 311 4.58 9.20 24.54
CA LYS A 311 3.21 9.31 25.05
C LYS A 311 2.28 9.74 23.92
N LYS A 312 1.64 8.76 23.30
CA LYS A 312 0.63 8.98 22.26
C LYS A 312 -0.68 9.53 22.85
N ASP A 313 -1.32 10.43 22.12
CA ASP A 313 -2.67 10.89 22.42
C ASP A 313 -3.71 9.81 22.09
N ALA A 314 -4.89 9.91 22.71
CA ALA A 314 -5.95 8.96 22.43
C ALA A 314 -6.59 9.33 21.10
N ILE A 315 -6.76 8.32 20.26
CA ILE A 315 -7.41 8.45 18.96
C ILE A 315 -8.46 7.36 18.89
N TYR A 316 -9.72 7.76 18.81
CA TYR A 316 -10.87 6.88 19.01
C TYR A 316 -10.76 6.14 20.35
N VAL A 317 -10.41 4.85 20.29
CA VAL A 317 -10.23 3.95 21.44
C VAL A 317 -8.78 3.47 21.59
N PHE A 318 -7.87 3.90 20.72
CA PHE A 318 -6.45 3.59 20.79
C PHE A 318 -5.74 4.56 21.74
N ASN A 319 -4.77 4.04 22.51
CA ASN A 319 -4.00 4.80 23.51
C ASN A 319 -4.85 5.46 24.62
N LEU A 320 -6.04 4.91 24.92
CA LEU A 320 -6.87 5.40 26.04
C LEU A 320 -6.14 5.22 27.38
N LYS A 321 -6.16 6.28 28.20
CA LYS A 321 -5.67 6.25 29.58
C LYS A 321 -6.86 6.38 30.52
N PHE A 322 -7.15 5.32 31.28
CA PHE A 322 -8.31 5.26 32.19
C PHE A 322 -8.39 6.40 33.21
N LEU A 323 -7.28 7.05 33.56
CA LEU A 323 -7.26 8.16 34.52
C LEU A 323 -7.34 9.54 33.85
N ARG A 324 -7.25 9.63 32.52
CA ARG A 324 -7.41 10.89 31.80
C ARG A 324 -8.89 11.17 31.65
N VAL A 325 -9.33 12.30 32.21
CA VAL A 325 -10.75 12.70 32.25
C VAL A 325 -11.37 12.73 30.84
N ALA A 326 -10.66 13.30 29.85
CA ALA A 326 -11.12 13.34 28.46
C ALA A 326 -11.36 11.94 27.85
N ASP A 327 -10.52 10.96 28.20
CA ASP A 327 -10.65 9.58 27.70
C ASP A 327 -11.84 8.87 28.35
N LEU A 328 -12.03 9.06 29.66
CA LEU A 328 -13.20 8.55 30.36
C LEU A 328 -14.50 9.09 29.76
N PHE A 329 -14.58 10.40 29.50
CA PHE A 329 -15.75 11.00 28.85
C PHE A 329 -15.96 10.45 27.44
N THR A 330 -14.89 10.26 26.67
CA THR A 330 -14.96 9.67 25.33
C THR A 330 -15.54 8.25 25.39
N VAL A 331 -15.05 7.41 26.31
CA VAL A 331 -15.56 6.04 26.51
C VAL A 331 -17.02 6.04 26.96
N LEU A 332 -17.38 6.90 27.91
CA LEU A 332 -18.76 7.02 28.40
C LEU A 332 -19.73 7.42 27.28
N ILE A 333 -19.35 8.40 26.46
CA ILE A 333 -20.20 8.85 25.35
C ILE A 333 -20.28 7.78 24.26
N TYR A 334 -19.18 7.09 23.94
CA TYR A 334 -19.22 5.98 22.98
C TYR A 334 -20.10 4.83 23.50
N GLY A 335 -20.00 4.50 24.79
CA GLY A 335 -20.88 3.54 25.45
C GLY A 335 -22.35 3.96 25.37
N TYR A 336 -22.65 5.24 25.62
CA TYR A 336 -24.00 5.79 25.48
C TYR A 336 -24.54 5.67 24.05
N VAL A 337 -23.75 6.03 23.03
CA VAL A 337 -24.14 5.91 21.61
C VAL A 337 -24.39 4.44 21.22
N LEU A 338 -23.57 3.51 21.72
CA LEU A 338 -23.76 2.08 21.50
C LEU A 338 -25.02 1.54 22.19
N LEU A 339 -25.30 1.98 23.42
CA LEU A 339 -26.53 1.61 24.13
C LEU A 339 -27.77 2.13 23.40
N LEU A 340 -27.71 3.34 22.84
CA LEU A 340 -28.78 3.87 22.00
C LEU A 340 -29.05 2.97 20.78
N ALA A 341 -28.02 2.35 20.19
CA ALA A 341 -28.15 1.44 19.06
C ALA A 341 -28.98 0.17 19.36
N LEU A 342 -29.08 -0.21 20.63
CA LEU A 342 -29.83 -1.39 21.07
C LEU A 342 -31.33 -1.08 21.28
N LEU A 343 -31.72 0.19 21.27
CA LEU A 343 -33.10 0.58 21.48
C LEU A 343 -33.91 0.36 20.17
N PRO A 344 -35.18 -0.10 20.25
CA PRO A 344 -36.02 -0.28 19.08
C PRO A 344 -36.61 1.06 18.58
N LEU A 345 -35.75 2.04 18.33
CA LEU A 345 -36.12 3.35 17.80
C LEU A 345 -36.29 3.28 16.27
N SER A 346 -37.03 4.24 15.72
CA SER A 346 -37.23 4.31 14.27
C SER A 346 -35.90 4.60 13.55
N SER A 347 -35.76 4.12 12.32
CA SER A 347 -34.57 4.41 11.49
C SER A 347 -34.36 5.91 11.27
N GLY A 348 -35.43 6.71 11.34
CA GLY A 348 -35.36 8.17 11.29
C GLY A 348 -34.59 8.79 12.48
N PHE A 349 -34.71 8.22 13.68
CA PHE A 349 -33.94 8.68 14.84
C PHE A 349 -32.43 8.50 14.62
N TYR A 350 -32.02 7.30 14.18
CA TYR A 350 -30.61 7.01 13.90
C TYR A 350 -30.05 7.86 12.76
N PHE A 351 -30.88 8.14 11.75
CA PHE A 351 -30.52 9.02 10.66
C PHE A 351 -30.29 10.47 11.14
N LEU A 352 -31.19 10.99 11.99
CA LEU A 352 -31.03 12.31 12.60
C LEU A 352 -29.78 12.39 13.49
N GLN A 353 -29.49 11.32 14.25
CA GLN A 353 -28.29 11.25 15.07
C GLN A 353 -27.01 11.31 14.22
N ALA A 354 -26.95 10.58 13.11
CA ALA A 354 -25.82 10.63 12.18
C ALA A 354 -25.65 12.02 11.54
N ILE A 355 -26.75 12.69 11.18
CA ILE A 355 -26.73 14.08 10.68
C ILE A 355 -26.27 15.05 11.76
N PHE A 356 -26.74 14.90 12.99
CA PHE A 356 -26.39 15.78 14.10
C PHE A 356 -24.87 15.83 14.32
N TRP A 357 -24.23 14.66 14.46
CA TRP A 357 -22.77 14.60 14.63
C TRP A 357 -22.00 15.04 13.39
N ARG A 358 -22.55 14.83 12.18
CA ARG A 358 -22.00 15.40 10.95
C ARG A 358 -22.00 16.93 10.96
N VAL A 359 -23.10 17.54 11.38
CA VAL A 359 -23.22 19.00 11.47
C VAL A 359 -22.23 19.56 12.50
N ILE A 360 -22.11 18.93 13.67
CA ILE A 360 -21.11 19.34 14.68
C ILE A 360 -19.69 19.24 14.12
N HIS A 361 -19.35 18.16 13.42
CA HIS A 361 -18.04 18.02 12.79
C HIS A 361 -17.79 19.10 11.73
N CYS A 362 -18.82 19.50 10.98
CA CYS A 362 -18.75 20.64 10.06
C CYS A 362 -18.45 21.96 10.80
N LEU A 363 -19.10 22.20 11.93
CA LEU A 363 -18.86 23.38 12.76
C LEU A 363 -17.41 23.43 13.28
N LEU A 364 -16.80 22.29 13.61
CA LEU A 364 -15.37 22.22 13.97
C LEU A 364 -14.44 22.63 12.82
N PHE A 365 -14.74 22.23 11.58
CA PHE A 365 -13.95 22.69 10.43
C PHE A 365 -14.16 24.18 10.14
N ILE A 366 -15.37 24.71 10.38
CA ILE A 366 -15.61 26.15 10.31
C ILE A 366 -14.80 26.88 11.41
N SER A 367 -14.70 26.32 12.61
CA SER A 367 -13.85 26.94 13.64
C SER A 367 -12.37 26.90 13.27
N LEU A 368 -11.87 25.85 12.60
CA LEU A 368 -10.52 25.84 12.02
C LEU A 368 -10.32 26.92 10.96
N TYR A 369 -11.33 27.17 10.12
CA TYR A 369 -11.25 28.24 9.12
C TYR A 369 -11.06 29.63 9.77
N TYR A 370 -11.81 29.92 10.84
CA TYR A 370 -11.61 31.16 11.61
C TYR A 370 -10.33 31.15 12.43
N GLN A 371 -9.91 29.99 12.95
CA GLN A 371 -8.65 29.85 13.67
C GLN A 371 -7.45 30.17 12.77
N SER A 372 -7.46 29.72 11.52
CA SER A 372 -6.39 29.99 10.55
C SER A 372 -6.23 31.49 10.26
N ARG A 373 -7.35 32.22 10.12
CA ARG A 373 -7.36 33.64 9.72
C ARG A 373 -7.26 34.62 10.87
N GLU A 374 -7.98 34.34 11.95
CA GLU A 374 -8.22 35.29 13.03
C GLU A 374 -7.70 34.79 14.38
N HIS A 375 -7.21 33.55 14.46
CA HIS A 375 -6.84 32.89 15.71
C HIS A 375 -7.99 32.85 16.72
N SER A 376 -9.23 32.70 16.24
CA SER A 376 -10.45 32.86 17.04
C SER A 376 -10.50 31.92 18.24
N TRP A 377 -10.14 30.64 18.07
CA TRP A 377 -10.14 29.65 19.14
C TRP A 377 -9.08 29.99 20.19
N THR A 378 -7.85 30.24 19.75
CA THR A 378 -6.74 30.59 20.67
C THR A 378 -7.02 31.89 21.42
N LYS A 379 -7.48 32.94 20.73
CA LYS A 379 -7.82 34.24 21.34
C LYS A 379 -8.96 34.14 22.34
N MET A 380 -9.95 33.27 22.09
CA MET A 380 -11.03 33.02 23.04
C MET A 380 -10.48 32.44 24.35
N TYR A 381 -9.60 31.45 24.28
CA TYR A 381 -8.96 30.88 25.48
C TYR A 381 -8.04 31.88 26.18
N GLU A 382 -7.26 32.65 25.44
CA GLU A 382 -6.41 33.72 25.97
C GLU A 382 -7.27 34.80 26.68
N SER A 383 -8.45 35.13 26.16
CA SER A 383 -9.38 36.08 26.80
C SER A 383 -9.91 35.61 28.15
N TYR A 384 -9.93 34.29 28.38
CA TYR A 384 -10.28 33.67 29.65
C TYR A 384 -9.08 33.43 30.56
N GLY A 385 -7.87 33.83 30.15
CA GLY A 385 -6.63 33.66 30.92
C GLY A 385 -5.96 32.29 30.77
N TRP A 386 -6.34 31.49 29.77
CA TRP A 386 -5.73 30.18 29.50
C TRP A 386 -4.60 30.28 28.48
N SER A 387 -3.71 29.29 28.49
CA SER A 387 -2.57 29.23 27.56
C SER A 387 -2.97 28.70 26.18
N LYS A 388 -2.11 28.92 25.18
CA LYS A 388 -2.27 28.32 23.84
C LYS A 388 -2.25 26.80 23.87
N ARG A 389 -1.50 26.21 24.82
CA ARG A 389 -1.44 24.78 25.05
C ARG A 389 -2.81 24.25 25.52
N ASP A 390 -3.42 24.92 26.49
CA ASP A 390 -4.76 24.55 26.99
C ASP A 390 -5.81 24.62 25.86
N ALA A 391 -5.71 25.65 25.02
CA ALA A 391 -6.59 25.81 23.86
C ALA A 391 -6.45 24.64 22.88
N PHE A 392 -5.22 24.18 22.62
CA PHE A 392 -4.94 23.04 21.75
C PHE A 392 -5.33 21.71 22.39
N ASP A 393 -5.09 21.51 23.68
CA ASP A 393 -5.51 20.30 24.41
C ASP A 393 -7.04 20.15 24.44
N ALA A 394 -7.76 21.27 24.59
CA ALA A 394 -9.22 21.29 24.46
C ALA A 394 -9.67 20.95 23.04
N TRP A 395 -9.00 21.50 22.01
CA TRP A 395 -9.26 21.18 20.62
C TRP A 395 -9.10 19.68 20.34
N LYS A 396 -7.98 19.08 20.76
CA LYS A 396 -7.74 17.62 20.60
C LYS A 396 -8.87 16.80 21.20
N SER A 397 -9.29 17.17 22.42
CA SER A 397 -10.36 16.47 23.15
C SER A 397 -11.71 16.55 22.42
N VAL A 398 -12.10 17.76 22.00
CA VAL A 398 -13.37 17.99 21.29
C VAL A 398 -13.35 17.33 19.92
N TYR A 399 -12.26 17.47 19.16
CA TYR A 399 -12.10 16.88 17.84
C TYR A 399 -12.20 15.35 17.90
N ASN A 400 -11.44 14.70 18.80
CA ASN A 400 -11.47 13.24 18.94
C ASN A 400 -12.87 12.72 19.32
N LEU A 401 -13.53 13.41 20.25
CA LEU A 401 -14.89 13.05 20.68
C LEU A 401 -15.88 13.13 19.52
N VAL A 402 -15.91 14.27 18.82
CA VAL A 402 -16.86 14.52 17.72
C VAL A 402 -16.59 13.59 16.54
N LEU A 403 -15.32 13.41 16.15
CA LEU A 403 -14.93 12.50 15.09
C LEU A 403 -15.42 11.08 15.40
N GLY A 404 -15.14 10.58 16.61
CA GLY A 404 -15.62 9.26 17.01
C GLY A 404 -17.13 9.14 17.07
N CYS A 405 -17.85 10.11 17.65
CA CYS A 405 -19.31 10.08 17.69
C CYS A 405 -19.93 10.09 16.28
N MET A 406 -19.30 10.82 15.34
CA MET A 406 -19.70 10.85 13.93
C MET A 406 -19.54 9.46 13.28
N HIS A 407 -18.38 8.80 13.44
CA HIS A 407 -18.21 7.43 12.92
C HIS A 407 -19.18 6.46 13.60
N MET A 408 -19.24 6.44 14.93
CA MET A 408 -20.09 5.53 15.69
C MET A 408 -21.57 5.67 15.31
N SER A 409 -22.08 6.89 15.18
CA SER A 409 -23.47 7.13 14.76
C SER A 409 -23.75 6.60 13.36
N PHE A 410 -22.77 6.64 12.47
CA PHE A 410 -22.90 6.06 11.13
C PHE A 410 -22.90 4.52 11.17
N TRP A 411 -22.03 3.90 11.98
CA TRP A 411 -22.03 2.46 12.20
C TRP A 411 -23.34 1.97 12.82
N VAL A 412 -23.90 2.71 13.77
CA VAL A 412 -25.20 2.42 14.38
C VAL A 412 -26.34 2.52 13.37
N LEU A 413 -26.34 3.57 12.54
CA LEU A 413 -27.31 3.71 11.45
C LEU A 413 -27.20 2.54 10.46
N ALA A 414 -25.98 2.16 10.06
CA ALA A 414 -25.74 1.02 9.19
C ALA A 414 -26.25 -0.29 9.80
N TYR A 415 -25.99 -0.53 11.09
CA TYR A 415 -26.53 -1.67 11.83
C TYR A 415 -28.06 -1.69 11.83
N ASN A 416 -28.72 -0.55 12.08
CA ASN A 416 -30.19 -0.48 12.05
C ASN A 416 -30.78 -0.69 10.66
N CYS A 417 -30.07 -0.27 9.61
CA CYS A 417 -30.46 -0.51 8.22
C CYS A 417 -30.09 -1.91 7.71
N PHE A 418 -29.31 -2.70 8.46
CA PHE A 418 -28.90 -4.03 8.04
C PHE A 418 -30.09 -4.98 8.10
N GLN A 419 -30.42 -5.60 6.96
CA GLN A 419 -31.44 -6.63 6.87
C GLN A 419 -30.82 -7.91 6.36
N PHE A 420 -30.93 -8.99 7.15
CA PHE A 420 -30.51 -10.31 6.71
C PHE A 420 -31.48 -10.79 5.61
N LYS A 421 -30.95 -11.07 4.42
CA LYS A 421 -31.77 -11.55 3.29
C LYS A 421 -32.19 -13.01 3.50
N SER A 422 -33.35 -13.38 2.95
CA SER A 422 -34.04 -14.68 3.09
C SER A 422 -33.25 -15.90 2.53
N PRO A 423 -33.72 -17.15 2.68
CA PRO A 423 -32.99 -18.35 2.26
C PRO A 423 -32.67 -18.48 0.75
N ASP A 424 -33.37 -17.75 -0.13
CA ASP A 424 -33.26 -17.87 -1.59
C ASP A 424 -32.16 -16.97 -2.21
N VAL A 425 -31.17 -16.57 -1.41
CA VAL A 425 -30.13 -15.63 -1.84
C VAL A 425 -29.02 -16.34 -2.62
N ASP A 426 -28.54 -15.70 -3.69
CA ASP A 426 -27.27 -16.06 -4.31
C ASP A 426 -26.13 -15.82 -3.31
N TRP A 427 -25.71 -16.89 -2.65
CA TRP A 427 -24.63 -16.88 -1.66
C TRP A 427 -23.29 -16.40 -2.25
N GLY A 428 -23.05 -16.61 -3.55
CA GLY A 428 -21.85 -16.11 -4.22
C GLY A 428 -21.84 -14.59 -4.28
N LEU A 429 -22.91 -13.99 -4.79
CA LEU A 429 -23.04 -12.53 -4.85
C LEU A 429 -23.12 -11.89 -3.46
N TYR A 430 -23.86 -12.50 -2.53
CA TYR A 430 -24.00 -12.00 -1.17
C TYR A 430 -22.68 -12.01 -0.40
N SER A 431 -21.92 -13.11 -0.51
CA SER A 431 -20.59 -13.18 0.10
C SER A 431 -19.64 -12.15 -0.53
N LEU A 432 -19.67 -11.97 -1.86
CA LEU A 432 -18.87 -10.95 -2.54
C LEU A 432 -19.18 -9.54 -2.02
N GLN A 433 -20.47 -9.20 -1.91
CA GLN A 433 -20.93 -7.90 -1.41
C GLN A 433 -20.41 -7.62 0.01
N ILE A 434 -20.54 -8.59 0.92
CA ILE A 434 -20.03 -8.46 2.29
C ILE A 434 -18.51 -8.33 2.29
N SER A 435 -17.82 -9.20 1.53
CA SER A 435 -16.35 -9.25 1.50
C SER A 435 -15.76 -7.97 0.91
N ALA A 436 -16.36 -7.42 -0.16
CA ALA A 436 -15.97 -6.14 -0.74
C ALA A 436 -16.20 -4.99 0.25
N GLY A 437 -17.31 -5.02 1.00
CA GLY A 437 -17.57 -4.02 2.02
C GLY A 437 -16.58 -4.07 3.19
N ILE A 438 -16.22 -5.27 3.66
CA ILE A 438 -15.18 -5.47 4.67
C ILE A 438 -13.84 -4.95 4.15
N ALA A 439 -13.47 -5.26 2.90
CA ALA A 439 -12.21 -4.79 2.31
C ALA A 439 -12.13 -3.26 2.26
N LEU A 440 -13.22 -2.57 1.92
CA LEU A 440 -13.26 -1.09 1.93
C LEU A 440 -13.15 -0.50 3.35
N ILE A 441 -13.70 -1.17 4.37
CA ILE A 441 -13.53 -0.78 5.77
C ILE A 441 -12.09 -1.01 6.22
N SER A 442 -11.50 -2.16 5.92
CA SER A 442 -10.09 -2.45 6.25
C SER A 442 -9.14 -1.46 5.59
N LEU A 443 -9.39 -1.10 4.33
CA LEU A 443 -8.59 -0.12 3.59
C LEU A 443 -8.65 1.28 4.23
N ASN A 444 -9.82 1.66 4.77
CA ASN A 444 -9.97 2.90 5.51
C ASN A 444 -9.18 2.90 6.82
N ILE A 445 -9.29 1.81 7.59
CA ILE A 445 -8.56 1.65 8.85
C ILE A 445 -7.05 1.71 8.61
N TYR A 446 -6.56 1.00 7.58
CA TYR A 446 -5.17 1.05 7.16
C TYR A 446 -4.72 2.49 6.85
N THR A 447 -5.51 3.22 6.06
CA THR A 447 -5.24 4.61 5.70
C THR A 447 -5.17 5.52 6.92
N ALA A 448 -6.05 5.33 7.88
CA ALA A 448 -6.06 6.10 9.13
C ALA A 448 -4.78 5.83 9.96
N PHE A 449 -4.36 4.57 10.08
CA PHE A 449 -3.12 4.21 10.79
C PHE A 449 -1.88 4.80 10.12
N GLU A 450 -1.73 4.65 8.80
CA GLU A 450 -0.61 5.19 8.04
C GLU A 450 -0.56 6.73 8.10
N THR A 451 -1.72 7.38 8.01
CA THR A 451 -1.83 8.83 8.14
C THR A 451 -1.35 9.30 9.51
N TYR A 452 -1.77 8.61 10.57
CA TYR A 452 -1.34 8.92 11.93
C TYR A 452 0.15 8.62 12.17
N GLU A 453 0.68 7.54 11.59
CA GLU A 453 2.10 7.19 11.70
C GLU A 453 3.00 8.25 11.07
N VAL A 454 2.59 8.85 9.94
CA VAL A 454 3.34 9.91 9.27
C VAL A 454 3.17 11.27 9.97
N LEU A 455 1.93 11.66 10.27
CA LEU A 455 1.64 13.00 10.82
C LEU A 455 1.92 13.13 12.32
N GLY A 456 1.90 12.01 13.05
CA GLY A 456 1.89 12.00 14.51
C GLY A 456 0.69 12.74 15.11
N SER A 457 0.68 12.92 16.44
CA SER A 457 -0.39 13.66 17.12
C SER A 457 -0.48 15.12 16.66
N PHE A 458 0.66 15.76 16.35
CA PHE A 458 0.67 17.16 15.96
C PHE A 458 -0.10 17.39 14.65
N GLY A 459 0.24 16.66 13.59
CA GLY A 459 -0.45 16.82 12.30
C GLY A 459 -1.87 16.24 12.32
N TYR A 460 -2.11 15.11 12.99
CA TYR A 460 -3.44 14.48 13.05
C TYR A 460 -4.52 15.39 13.68
N PHE A 461 -4.13 16.23 14.64
CA PHE A 461 -5.02 17.18 15.30
C PHE A 461 -4.95 18.60 14.73
N TYR A 462 -4.41 18.81 13.53
CA TYR A 462 -4.29 20.12 12.89
C TYR A 462 -3.48 21.13 13.73
N GLY A 463 -2.39 20.68 14.35
CA GLY A 463 -1.59 21.48 15.29
C GLY A 463 -0.95 22.73 14.66
N ASP A 464 -0.71 22.73 13.36
CA ASP A 464 -0.21 23.88 12.59
C ASP A 464 -1.19 25.07 12.54
N PHE A 465 -2.49 24.84 12.78
CA PHE A 465 -3.47 25.92 13.00
C PHE A 465 -3.27 26.66 14.33
N PHE A 466 -2.57 26.05 15.30
CA PHE A 466 -2.42 26.58 16.65
C PHE A 466 -0.99 27.05 16.95
N ALA A 467 0.02 26.35 16.43
CA ALA A 467 1.41 26.53 16.80
C ALA A 467 2.28 26.91 15.58
N LYS A 468 2.35 28.22 15.28
CA LYS A 468 3.14 28.78 14.18
C LYS A 468 4.65 28.83 14.45
N ASP A 469 5.05 28.66 15.71
CA ASP A 469 6.46 28.76 16.14
C ASP A 469 7.26 27.48 15.84
N ILE A 470 6.58 26.42 15.39
CA ILE A 470 7.17 25.13 15.04
C ILE A 470 7.65 25.17 13.58
N PRO A 471 8.88 24.70 13.29
CA PRO A 471 9.37 24.62 11.92
C PRO A 471 8.41 23.85 11.01
N ALA A 472 7.88 24.54 9.99
CA ALA A 472 6.92 23.99 9.05
C ALA A 472 7.64 23.03 8.08
N LYS A 473 7.52 21.72 8.31
CA LYS A 473 8.06 20.67 7.44
C LYS A 473 6.93 19.74 7.00
N LEU A 474 6.84 19.49 5.69
CA LEU A 474 5.90 18.53 5.12
C LEU A 474 6.57 17.15 5.02
N GLU A 475 5.85 16.14 5.50
CA GLU A 475 6.31 14.75 5.43
C GLU A 475 5.75 14.07 4.18
N TYR A 476 6.64 13.61 3.28
CA TYR A 476 6.28 12.91 2.04
C TYR A 476 6.71 11.44 2.04
N HIS A 477 6.74 10.82 3.22
CA HIS A 477 6.96 9.39 3.41
C HIS A 477 5.65 8.66 3.74
N GLY A 478 5.71 7.32 3.85
CA GLY A 478 4.51 6.49 4.08
C GLY A 478 3.45 6.69 2.99
N ILE A 479 2.18 6.75 3.39
CA ILE A 479 1.06 6.98 2.46
C ILE A 479 1.12 8.34 1.73
N TYR A 480 1.68 9.36 2.40
CA TYR A 480 1.87 10.69 1.82
C TYR A 480 2.94 10.72 0.73
N ARG A 481 3.69 9.64 0.53
CA ARG A 481 4.55 9.52 -0.65
C ARG A 481 3.73 9.42 -1.94
N TYR A 482 2.64 8.68 -1.91
CA TYR A 482 1.86 8.32 -3.10
C TYR A 482 0.72 9.30 -3.38
N MET A 483 0.14 9.89 -2.34
CA MET A 483 -1.04 10.77 -2.43
C MET A 483 -0.90 12.00 -1.54
N ASN A 484 -1.51 13.13 -1.92
CA ASN A 484 -1.50 14.35 -1.11
C ASN A 484 -2.59 14.36 -0.04
N ASN A 485 -3.76 13.77 -0.34
CA ASN A 485 -4.93 13.78 0.52
C ASN A 485 -5.45 12.34 0.66
N PRO A 486 -4.73 11.48 1.40
CA PRO A 486 -5.13 10.08 1.58
C PRO A 486 -6.53 9.95 2.21
N GLU A 487 -6.91 10.88 3.08
CA GLU A 487 -8.23 10.91 3.71
C GLU A 487 -9.36 11.05 2.69
N MET A 488 -9.23 11.97 1.73
CA MET A 488 -10.25 12.18 0.69
C MET A 488 -10.44 10.94 -0.19
N VAL A 489 -9.32 10.37 -0.66
CA VAL A 489 -9.32 9.30 -1.66
C VAL A 489 -9.69 7.97 -1.03
N ILE A 490 -9.04 7.60 0.08
CA ILE A 490 -9.16 6.28 0.70
C ILE A 490 -9.77 6.36 2.10
N GLY A 491 -9.54 7.46 2.83
CA GLY A 491 -10.13 7.68 4.16
C GLY A 491 -11.65 7.84 4.20
N THR A 492 -12.35 7.72 3.07
CA THR A 492 -13.82 7.67 3.00
C THR A 492 -14.39 6.30 2.60
N THR A 493 -13.55 5.31 2.30
CA THR A 493 -14.01 4.02 1.76
C THR A 493 -14.88 3.22 2.72
N GLN A 494 -14.69 3.35 4.04
CA GLN A 494 -15.50 2.63 5.04
C GLN A 494 -17.01 2.88 4.86
N TYR A 495 -17.39 4.10 4.44
CA TYR A 495 -18.79 4.48 4.32
C TYR A 495 -19.46 3.78 3.14
N TYR A 496 -18.74 3.66 2.03
CA TYR A 496 -19.16 2.84 0.89
C TYR A 496 -19.13 1.36 1.24
N GLY A 497 -18.19 0.90 2.05
CA GLY A 497 -18.14 -0.47 2.55
C GLY A 497 -19.36 -0.86 3.37
N LEU A 498 -19.79 0.03 4.27
CA LEU A 498 -21.05 -0.14 5.03
C LEU A 498 -22.28 -0.07 4.13
N ALA A 499 -22.30 0.81 3.12
CA ALA A 499 -23.37 0.86 2.13
C ALA A 499 -23.49 -0.46 1.33
N LEU A 500 -22.35 -1.05 0.96
CA LEU A 500 -22.30 -2.37 0.34
C LEU A 500 -22.83 -3.45 1.28
N ILE A 501 -22.33 -3.56 2.51
CA ILE A 501 -22.76 -4.60 3.47
C ILE A 501 -24.27 -4.52 3.73
N THR A 502 -24.78 -3.31 3.96
CA THR A 502 -26.21 -3.09 4.27
C THR A 502 -27.11 -3.15 3.05
N ASN A 503 -26.56 -3.02 1.84
CA ASN A 503 -27.32 -2.88 0.60
C ASN A 503 -28.42 -1.79 0.69
N SER A 504 -28.11 -0.69 1.37
CA SER A 504 -29.08 0.35 1.74
C SER A 504 -28.79 1.68 1.03
N ILE A 505 -29.77 2.18 0.28
CA ILE A 505 -29.67 3.47 -0.45
C ILE A 505 -29.42 4.65 0.50
N PRO A 506 -30.13 4.80 1.64
CA PRO A 506 -29.83 5.85 2.62
C PRO A 506 -28.36 5.88 3.08
N ILE A 507 -27.76 4.71 3.32
CA ILE A 507 -26.35 4.59 3.72
C ILE A 507 -25.42 5.02 2.58
N LEU A 508 -25.73 4.62 1.34
CA LEU A 508 -24.99 5.06 0.16
C LEU A 508 -25.04 6.57 -0.04
N VAL A 509 -26.23 7.18 0.08
CA VAL A 509 -26.39 8.64 -0.04
C VAL A 509 -25.57 9.35 1.03
N PHE A 510 -25.61 8.89 2.28
CA PHE A 510 -24.81 9.48 3.35
C PHE A 510 -23.30 9.31 3.09
N ALA A 511 -22.85 8.17 2.55
CA ALA A 511 -21.46 7.95 2.16
C ALA A 511 -20.99 8.97 1.10
N VAL A 512 -21.81 9.22 0.07
CA VAL A 512 -21.53 10.23 -0.96
C VAL A 512 -21.49 11.64 -0.35
N CYS A 513 -22.49 12.00 0.47
CA CYS A 513 -22.53 13.29 1.15
C CYS A 513 -21.31 13.49 2.06
N HIS A 514 -20.86 12.45 2.77
CA HIS A 514 -19.66 12.50 3.59
C HIS A 514 -18.41 12.72 2.74
N HIS A 515 -18.27 12.00 1.62
CA HIS A 515 -17.14 12.18 0.72
C HIS A 515 -17.08 13.61 0.17
N LEU A 516 -18.22 14.15 -0.29
CA LEU A 516 -18.32 15.53 -0.75
C LEU A 516 -17.96 16.53 0.36
N TYR A 517 -18.41 16.28 1.59
CA TYR A 517 -18.05 17.09 2.74
C TYR A 517 -16.54 17.12 2.98
N ILE A 518 -15.86 15.97 2.99
CA ILE A 518 -14.40 15.91 3.16
C ILE A 518 -13.69 16.68 2.04
N ALA A 519 -14.12 16.50 0.79
CA ALA A 519 -13.56 17.23 -0.35
C ALA A 519 -13.71 18.76 -0.18
N ILE A 520 -14.86 19.23 0.29
CA ILE A 520 -15.10 20.65 0.59
C ILE A 520 -14.23 21.12 1.75
N ALA A 521 -14.19 20.38 2.86
CA ALA A 521 -13.43 20.71 4.05
C ALA A 521 -11.93 20.89 3.73
N ILE A 522 -11.34 19.95 3.00
CA ILE A 522 -9.95 20.03 2.56
C ILE A 522 -9.74 21.22 1.61
N THR A 523 -10.64 21.45 0.66
CA THR A 523 -10.47 22.51 -0.35
C THR A 523 -10.65 23.91 0.23
N VAL A 524 -11.56 24.08 1.19
CA VAL A 524 -11.96 25.39 1.73
C VAL A 524 -11.18 25.77 2.98
N VAL A 525 -10.79 24.79 3.81
CA VAL A 525 -10.16 25.04 5.11
C VAL A 525 -8.68 24.66 5.09
N GLU A 526 -8.39 23.40 4.81
CA GLU A 526 -7.03 22.87 4.92
C GLU A 526 -6.12 23.44 3.85
N ARG A 527 -6.47 23.34 2.56
CA ARG A 527 -5.61 23.80 1.46
C ARG A 527 -5.22 25.28 1.58
N PRO A 528 -6.13 26.24 1.83
CA PRO A 528 -5.74 27.63 1.98
C PRO A 528 -4.83 27.86 3.20
N HIS A 529 -5.03 27.12 4.30
CA HIS A 529 -4.13 27.17 5.45
C HIS A 529 -2.75 26.62 5.08
N MET A 530 -2.70 25.46 4.43
CA MET A 530 -1.45 24.84 3.98
C MET A 530 -0.67 25.80 3.08
N GLU A 531 -1.33 26.42 2.09
CA GLU A 531 -0.70 27.38 1.17
C GLU A 531 -0.13 28.60 1.90
N GLN A 532 -0.77 29.05 2.99
CA GLN A 532 -0.26 30.14 3.83
C GLN A 532 0.93 29.72 4.69
N THR A 533 0.91 28.51 5.25
CA THR A 533 1.93 28.04 6.20
C THR A 533 3.17 27.48 5.51
N TYR A 534 2.99 26.71 4.44
CA TYR A 534 4.06 25.94 3.78
C TYR A 534 4.45 26.49 2.40
N GLY A 535 3.60 27.32 1.78
CA GLY A 535 3.90 28.00 0.51
C GLY A 535 4.44 27.09 -0.59
N ALA A 536 5.67 27.36 -1.04
CA ALA A 536 6.33 26.63 -2.12
C ALA A 536 6.73 25.19 -1.77
N ALA A 537 6.72 24.78 -0.51
CA ALA A 537 7.04 23.42 -0.10
C ALA A 537 5.93 22.41 -0.48
N ILE A 538 4.72 22.89 -0.77
CA ILE A 538 3.60 22.02 -1.14
C ILE A 538 3.81 21.47 -2.54
N ARG A 539 3.94 20.15 -2.64
CA ARG A 539 4.00 19.48 -3.93
C ARG A 539 2.63 19.53 -4.65
N PRO A 540 2.60 19.80 -5.97
CA PRO A 540 1.36 19.90 -6.72
C PRO A 540 0.68 18.54 -6.94
N ASP A 541 1.47 17.48 -7.09
CA ASP A 541 1.05 16.13 -7.48
C ASP A 541 1.64 15.07 -6.53
N GLY A 542 0.86 14.03 -6.24
CA GLY A 542 1.34 12.84 -5.53
C GLY A 542 2.11 11.90 -6.45
N GLY A 543 2.83 10.93 -5.88
CA GLY A 543 3.64 9.95 -6.62
C GLY A 543 2.89 9.28 -7.79
N ILE A 544 1.64 8.86 -7.56
CA ILE A 544 0.79 8.26 -8.60
C ILE A 544 0.56 9.24 -9.76
N THR A 545 0.13 10.47 -9.44
CA THR A 545 -0.20 11.47 -10.45
C THR A 545 1.03 11.92 -11.23
N MET A 546 2.19 12.03 -10.57
CA MET A 546 3.45 12.37 -11.23
C MET A 546 3.85 11.33 -12.27
N GLU A 547 3.84 10.04 -11.91
CA GLU A 547 4.26 8.98 -12.82
C GLU A 547 3.27 8.81 -13.99
N VAL A 548 1.96 8.93 -13.73
CA VAL A 548 0.95 8.93 -14.80
C VAL A 548 1.18 10.09 -15.78
N LYS A 549 1.42 11.30 -15.27
CA LYS A 549 1.73 12.47 -16.11
C LYS A 549 3.02 12.27 -16.90
N LYS A 550 4.06 11.68 -16.31
CA LYS A 550 5.32 11.35 -16.98
C LYS A 550 5.08 10.35 -18.13
N LYS A 551 4.37 9.26 -17.90
CA LYS A 551 4.04 8.25 -18.93
C LYS A 551 3.18 8.82 -20.06
N ILE A 552 2.22 9.69 -19.75
CA ILE A 552 1.43 10.38 -20.78
C ILE A 552 2.33 11.28 -21.63
N ARG A 553 3.26 12.03 -21.03
CA ARG A 553 4.21 12.88 -21.76
C ARG A 553 5.16 12.05 -22.63
N GLU A 554 5.75 10.98 -22.10
CA GLU A 554 6.59 10.05 -22.85
C GLU A 554 5.82 9.47 -24.05
N GLY A 555 4.58 9.02 -23.84
CA GLY A 555 3.71 8.51 -24.90
C GLY A 555 3.35 9.59 -25.94
N ALA A 556 3.11 10.82 -25.50
CA ALA A 556 2.87 11.96 -26.38
C ALA A 556 4.12 12.34 -27.20
N GLU A 557 5.32 12.17 -26.64
CA GLU A 557 6.59 12.38 -27.35
C GLU A 557 6.84 11.31 -28.41
N VAL A 558 6.63 10.03 -28.09
CA VAL A 558 6.68 8.95 -29.10
C VAL A 558 5.60 9.18 -30.17
N ALA A 559 4.46 9.75 -29.81
CA ALA A 559 3.41 10.15 -30.73
C ALA A 559 3.76 11.33 -31.65
N LYS A 560 4.79 12.13 -31.32
CA LYS A 560 5.27 13.20 -32.20
C LYS A 560 5.91 12.65 -33.48
N ASP A 561 6.29 11.38 -33.52
CA ASP A 561 6.84 10.71 -34.71
C ASP A 561 5.81 9.89 -35.49
N LEU A 562 4.56 9.81 -35.00
CA LEU A 562 3.46 9.12 -35.67
C LEU A 562 2.77 10.01 -36.75
N PRO A 563 2.14 9.41 -37.78
CA PRO A 563 1.45 10.14 -38.84
C PRO A 563 0.38 11.11 -38.30
N ASN A 564 0.19 12.25 -38.96
CA ASN A 564 -0.66 13.38 -38.49
C ASN A 564 -2.10 13.00 -38.08
N LYS A 565 -2.65 11.92 -38.61
CA LYS A 565 -4.00 11.41 -38.28
C LYS A 565 -4.06 10.80 -36.86
N THR A 566 -2.97 10.19 -36.41
CA THR A 566 -2.83 9.60 -35.06
C THR A 566 -2.54 10.68 -34.01
N LYS A 567 -1.74 11.71 -34.37
CA LYS A 567 -1.48 12.89 -33.53
C LYS A 567 -2.76 13.61 -33.10
N ARG A 568 -3.72 13.80 -34.01
CA ARG A 568 -5.01 14.44 -33.67
C ARG A 568 -5.84 13.63 -32.66
N ARG A 569 -5.83 12.30 -32.75
CA ARG A 569 -6.57 11.43 -31.82
C ARG A 569 -5.91 11.40 -30.44
N LEU A 570 -4.58 11.36 -30.38
CA LEU A 570 -3.83 11.38 -29.12
C LEU A 570 -3.95 12.73 -28.41
N LYS A 571 -3.91 13.85 -29.15
CA LYS A 571 -4.15 15.17 -28.59
C LYS A 571 -5.55 15.31 -27.99
N LEU A 572 -6.57 14.73 -28.62
CA LEU A 572 -7.94 14.71 -28.08
C LEU A 572 -8.02 13.90 -26.77
N ILE A 573 -7.33 12.77 -26.68
CA ILE A 573 -7.25 11.96 -25.46
C ILE A 573 -6.48 12.72 -24.37
N GLU A 574 -5.37 13.36 -24.71
CA GLU A 574 -4.56 14.17 -23.80
C GLU A 574 -5.33 15.39 -23.29
N ASP A 575 -6.11 16.07 -24.13
CA ASP A 575 -6.98 17.17 -23.74
C ASP A 575 -8.15 16.69 -22.85
N THR A 576 -8.70 15.50 -23.11
CA THR A 576 -9.78 14.90 -22.32
C THR A 576 -9.29 14.45 -20.93
N ILE A 577 -8.15 13.76 -20.88
CA ILE A 577 -7.49 13.37 -19.63
C ILE A 577 -7.00 14.63 -18.90
N GLY A 578 -6.45 15.59 -19.62
CA GLY A 578 -6.02 16.89 -19.10
C GLY A 578 -7.18 17.68 -18.49
N GLN A 579 -8.38 17.62 -19.06
CA GLN A 579 -9.60 18.21 -18.48
C GLN A 579 -10.09 17.45 -17.24
N PHE A 580 -9.94 16.12 -17.20
CA PHE A 580 -10.25 15.30 -16.03
C PHE A 580 -9.26 15.52 -14.87
N VAL A 581 -8.00 15.85 -15.20
CA VAL A 581 -6.90 16.05 -14.23
C VAL A 581 -6.72 17.53 -13.86
N ARG A 582 -7.22 18.48 -14.66
CA ARG A 582 -7.16 19.91 -14.35
C ARG A 582 -8.13 20.25 -13.24
N ARG A 583 -7.59 20.85 -12.17
CA ARG A 583 -8.34 21.53 -11.11
C ARG A 583 -9.32 22.54 -11.73
N PRO A 584 -10.52 22.74 -11.18
CA PRO A 584 -11.25 23.97 -11.40
C PRO A 584 -10.40 25.09 -10.81
N SER A 585 -9.81 25.93 -11.68
CA SER A 585 -9.21 27.18 -11.27
C SER A 585 -10.33 28.07 -10.72
N SER A 586 -10.36 28.28 -9.41
CA SER A 586 -11.13 29.34 -8.78
C SER A 586 -10.54 30.69 -9.19
N GLY A 587 -10.93 31.17 -10.37
CA GLY A 587 -10.77 32.57 -10.74
C GLY A 587 -11.75 33.42 -9.95
N LEU A 588 -11.43 33.73 -8.70
CA LEU A 588 -11.99 34.91 -8.04
C LEU A 588 -11.18 36.12 -8.52
N PRO A 589 -11.81 37.16 -9.09
CA PRO A 589 -11.10 38.38 -9.45
C PRO A 589 -10.50 39.01 -8.19
N SER A 590 -9.23 39.42 -8.25
CA SER A 590 -8.64 40.26 -7.22
C SER A 590 -9.39 41.60 -7.14
N PRO A 591 -9.59 42.19 -5.95
CA PRO A 591 -10.16 43.52 -5.84
C PRO A 591 -9.19 44.52 -6.49
N SER A 592 -9.69 45.25 -7.49
CA SER A 592 -8.97 46.34 -8.14
C SER A 592 -8.48 47.35 -7.10
N LYS A 593 -7.17 47.63 -7.09
CA LYS A 593 -6.60 48.80 -6.43
C LYS A 593 -7.29 50.05 -6.98
N ARG A 594 -8.00 50.79 -6.12
CA ARG A 594 -8.36 52.18 -6.39
C ARG A 594 -7.07 52.99 -6.39
N ASP A 595 -6.61 53.37 -7.57
CA ASP A 595 -5.68 54.48 -7.71
C ASP A 595 -6.45 55.77 -7.42
N GLY A 596 -6.16 56.37 -6.28
CA GLY A 596 -6.48 57.77 -6.03
C GLY A 596 -5.59 58.63 -6.91
N LYS A 597 -6.20 59.38 -7.83
CA LYS A 597 -5.63 60.63 -8.33
C LYS A 597 -6.62 61.73 -8.04
N ALA A 598 -6.10 62.74 -7.35
CA ALA A 598 -6.70 64.05 -7.21
C ALA A 598 -7.00 64.65 -8.59
N ASP A 599 -8.20 65.19 -8.74
CA ASP A 599 -8.45 66.61 -8.97
C ASP A 599 -9.84 66.98 -8.45
#